data_AF-A0A0Q0KGA0-F1
#
_entry.id   AF-A0A0Q0KGA0-F1
#
_cell.length_a   1.000
_cell.length_b   1.000
_cell.length_c   1.000
_cell.angle_alpha   90.00
_cell.angle_beta   90.00
_cell.angle_gamma   90.00
#
_symmetry.space_group_name_H-M   'P 1'
#
loop_
_entity.id
_entity.type
_entity.pdbx_description
1 polymer ?
#
loop_
_entity_poly.entity_id
_entity_poly.type
_entity_poly.pdbx_seq_one_letter_code
_entity_poly.pdbx_strand_id
1 'polypeptide(L)'
;MKKFFQIVFGLVSIAVLVWGTFELLRFIWKLFSTVEPALGAALVAASATVLGFCFVRYFCQKKSESKALIASQLREKKVPVYEKIVNHIFLITFADKLGKQPPTEAENIQFFANTTTELIIWGSKDIVDAFGDFRFQIMKITESTDPKVVMASVEDLLLAIRKDLGHNHPNFKRGQLLRLYINDIEDHIK
;
A
#
# COMPACT_ATOMS: atom_id res chain seq x y z
N MET A 1 -30.15 7.14 42.55
CA MET A 1 -29.40 8.38 42.88
C MET A 1 -28.20 8.65 41.98
N LYS A 2 -27.25 7.71 41.77
CA LYS A 2 -26.05 7.95 40.92
C LYS A 2 -26.34 8.37 39.46
N LYS A 3 -27.33 7.75 38.80
CA LYS A 3 -27.72 8.08 37.40
C LYS A 3 -28.34 9.48 37.25
N PHE A 4 -29.09 9.94 38.26
CA PHE A 4 -29.71 11.27 38.25
C PHE A 4 -28.65 12.38 38.34
N PHE A 5 -27.65 12.20 39.21
CA PHE A 5 -26.55 13.15 39.36
C PHE A 5 -25.69 13.27 38.08
N GLN A 6 -25.48 12.15 37.37
CA GLN A 6 -24.74 12.14 36.10
C GLN A 6 -25.47 12.88 34.98
N ILE A 7 -26.81 12.78 34.92
CA ILE A 7 -27.63 13.50 33.93
C ILE A 7 -27.62 15.01 34.22
N VAL A 8 -27.74 15.40 35.50
CA VAL A 8 -27.69 16.81 35.91
C VAL A 8 -26.33 17.43 35.59
N PHE A 9 -25.23 16.72 35.88
CA PHE A 9 -23.89 17.20 35.56
C PHE A 9 -23.64 17.34 34.06
N GLY A 10 -24.19 16.42 33.25
CA GLY A 10 -24.14 16.51 31.79
C GLY A 10 -24.91 17.74 31.26
N LEU A 11 -26.11 17.99 31.76
CA LEU A 11 -26.91 19.16 31.39
C LEU A 11 -26.25 20.49 31.77
N VAL A 12 -25.67 20.56 32.97
CA VAL A 12 -24.91 21.74 33.42
C VAL A 12 -23.69 21.98 32.53
N SER A 13 -22.97 20.92 32.17
CA SER A 13 -21.80 21.03 31.28
C SER A 13 -22.19 21.57 29.89
N ILE A 14 -23.30 21.09 29.33
CA ILE A 14 -23.82 21.60 28.05
C ILE A 14 -24.27 23.06 28.19
N ALA A 15 -24.96 23.42 29.27
CA ALA A 15 -25.41 24.80 29.51
C ALA A 15 -24.23 25.77 29.61
N VAL A 16 -23.14 25.39 30.27
CA VAL A 16 -21.90 26.19 30.36
C VAL A 16 -21.25 26.36 28.99
N LEU A 17 -21.21 25.31 28.16
CA LEU A 17 -20.68 25.39 26.80
C LEU A 17 -21.54 26.31 25.90
N VAL A 18 -22.86 26.21 25.99
CA VAL A 18 -23.79 27.08 25.25
C VAL A 18 -23.67 28.53 25.70
N TRP A 19 -23.56 28.78 27.00
CA TRP A 19 -23.35 30.13 27.53
C TRP A 19 -22.00 30.71 27.09
N GLY A 20 -20.92 29.93 27.20
CA GLY A 20 -19.58 30.35 26.80
C GLY A 20 -19.48 30.66 25.30
N THR A 21 -20.15 29.86 24.46
CA THR A 21 -20.21 30.13 23.02
C THR A 21 -21.01 31.40 22.71
N PHE A 22 -22.09 31.67 23.44
CA PHE A 22 -22.88 32.89 23.28
C PHE A 22 -22.11 34.16 23.66
N GLU A 23 -21.38 34.15 24.78
CA GLU A 23 -20.53 35.28 25.18
C GLU A 23 -19.38 35.51 24.21
N LEU A 24 -18.77 34.45 23.68
CA LEU A 24 -17.78 34.55 22.60
C LEU A 24 -18.34 35.22 21.35
N LEU A 25 -19.54 34.81 20.92
CA LEU A 25 -20.19 35.41 19.75
C LEU A 25 -20.51 36.89 19.96
N ARG A 26 -20.97 37.28 21.16
CA ARG A 26 -21.20 38.68 21.51
C ARG A 26 -19.92 39.51 21.48
N PHE A 27 -18.84 38.97 22.02
CA PHE A 27 -17.53 39.64 22.02
C PHE A 27 -17.00 39.84 20.59
N ILE A 28 -17.11 38.81 19.74
CA ILE A 28 -16.76 38.87 18.33
C ILE A 28 -17.61 39.94 17.62
N TRP A 29 -18.93 39.95 17.84
CA TRP A 29 -19.82 40.94 17.22
C TRP A 29 -19.45 42.38 17.60
N LYS A 30 -19.08 42.61 18.86
CA LYS A 30 -18.65 43.92 19.36
C LYS A 30 -17.32 44.36 18.73
N LEU A 31 -16.37 43.44 18.54
CA LEU A 31 -15.14 43.73 17.83
C LEU A 31 -15.41 44.09 16.37
N PHE A 32 -16.29 43.34 15.68
CA PHE A 32 -16.66 43.61 14.28
C PHE A 32 -17.40 44.94 14.10
N SER A 33 -18.27 45.33 15.03
CA SER A 33 -19.00 46.61 14.95
C SER A 33 -18.09 47.85 15.09
N THR A 34 -16.84 47.66 15.53
CA THR A 34 -15.87 48.75 15.76
C THR A 34 -14.86 48.89 14.61
N VAL A 35 -14.82 47.94 13.68
CA VAL A 35 -13.83 47.88 12.59
C VAL A 35 -14.44 48.41 11.29
N GLU A 36 -13.63 49.07 10.46
CA GLU A 36 -14.04 49.53 9.13
C GLU A 36 -14.51 48.35 8.25
N PRO A 37 -15.64 48.48 7.51
CA PRO A 37 -16.27 47.35 6.81
C PRO A 37 -15.33 46.55 5.88
N ALA A 38 -14.38 47.24 5.22
CA ALA A 38 -13.42 46.60 4.33
C ALA A 38 -12.40 45.70 5.07
N LEU A 39 -11.89 46.16 6.21
CA LEU A 39 -10.99 45.39 7.09
C LEU A 39 -11.73 44.21 7.73
N GLY A 40 -12.98 44.41 8.14
CA GLY A 40 -13.83 43.34 8.66
C GLY A 40 -14.04 42.22 7.64
N ALA A 41 -14.38 42.57 6.40
CA ALA A 41 -14.57 41.58 5.33
C ALA A 41 -13.29 40.78 5.03
N ALA A 42 -12.12 41.46 4.98
CA ALA A 42 -10.84 40.79 4.77
C ALA A 42 -10.48 39.81 5.90
N LEU A 43 -10.75 40.19 7.16
CA LEU A 43 -10.50 39.33 8.31
C LEU A 43 -11.38 38.08 8.29
N VAL A 44 -12.67 38.22 7.98
CA VAL A 44 -13.60 37.08 7.85
C VAL A 44 -13.16 36.15 6.74
N ALA A 45 -12.79 36.70 5.57
CA ALA A 45 -12.33 35.90 4.44
C ALA A 45 -11.06 35.11 4.79
N ALA A 46 -10.09 35.73 5.47
CA ALA A 46 -8.88 35.08 5.92
C ALA A 46 -9.18 33.96 6.94
N SER A 47 -10.00 34.25 7.96
CA SER A 47 -10.40 33.25 8.96
C SER A 47 -11.17 32.08 8.34
N ALA A 48 -12.09 32.35 7.42
CA ALA A 48 -12.85 31.31 6.71
C ALA A 48 -11.94 30.42 5.86
N THR A 49 -10.91 30.99 5.23
CA THR A 49 -9.93 30.24 4.43
C THR A 49 -9.10 29.30 5.30
N VAL A 50 -8.60 29.80 6.44
CA VAL A 50 -7.80 28.98 7.38
C VAL A 50 -8.65 27.86 7.95
N LEU A 51 -9.87 28.16 8.43
CA LEU A 51 -10.76 27.16 8.99
C LEU A 51 -11.20 26.14 7.95
N GLY A 52 -11.54 26.59 6.73
CA GLY A 52 -11.90 25.72 5.62
C GLY A 52 -10.76 24.78 5.22
N PHE A 53 -9.54 25.29 5.09
CA PHE A 53 -8.36 24.48 4.77
C PHE A 53 -8.07 23.45 5.87
N CYS A 54 -8.09 23.86 7.15
CA CYS A 54 -7.88 22.95 8.29
C CYS A 54 -8.94 21.85 8.32
N PHE A 55 -10.21 22.18 8.08
CA PHE A 55 -11.31 21.22 8.05
C PHE A 55 -11.13 20.21 6.91
N VAL A 56 -10.92 20.69 5.68
CA VAL A 56 -10.70 19.81 4.51
C VAL A 56 -9.49 18.90 4.74
N ARG A 57 -8.37 19.46 5.23
CA ARG A 57 -7.17 18.69 5.55
C ARG A 57 -7.44 17.61 6.59
N TYR A 58 -8.11 17.93 7.69
CA TYR A 58 -8.42 16.97 8.74
C TYR A 58 -9.24 15.78 8.21
N PHE A 59 -10.30 16.04 7.44
CA PHE A 59 -11.14 14.96 6.88
C PHE A 59 -10.43 14.15 5.80
N CYS A 60 -9.66 14.80 4.92
CA CYS A 60 -8.86 14.11 3.90
C CYS A 60 -7.76 13.27 4.54
N GLN A 61 -7.07 13.81 5.55
CA GLN A 61 -5.96 13.15 6.24
C GLN A 61 -6.44 11.91 6.98
N LYS A 62 -7.54 11.99 7.74
CA LYS A 62 -8.09 10.83 8.46
C LYS A 62 -8.44 9.67 7.51
N LYS A 63 -9.05 9.98 6.36
CA LYS A 63 -9.33 8.97 5.32
C LYS A 63 -8.05 8.39 4.73
N SER A 64 -7.05 9.23 4.49
CA SER A 64 -5.76 8.79 3.96
C SER A 64 -5.00 7.90 4.94
N GLU A 65 -4.98 8.25 6.22
CA GLU A 65 -4.32 7.49 7.29
C GLU A 65 -4.96 6.12 7.47
N SER A 66 -6.30 6.05 7.46
CA SER A 66 -7.00 4.76 7.56
C SER A 66 -6.68 3.85 6.38
N LYS A 67 -6.63 4.40 5.16
CA LYS A 67 -6.24 3.64 3.96
C LYS A 67 -4.77 3.19 4.03
N ALA A 68 -3.88 4.06 4.48
CA ALA A 68 -2.46 3.74 4.63
C ALA A 68 -2.23 2.66 5.69
N LEU A 69 -2.96 2.70 6.80
CA LEU A 69 -2.90 1.69 7.85
C LEU A 69 -3.34 0.32 7.33
N ILE A 70 -4.48 0.26 6.64
CA ILE A 70 -4.99 -0.98 6.02
C ILE A 70 -3.98 -1.52 4.99
N ALA A 71 -3.43 -0.64 4.15
CA ALA A 71 -2.43 -1.04 3.17
C ALA A 71 -1.15 -1.59 3.83
N SER A 72 -0.70 -1.00 4.94
CA SER A 72 0.45 -1.48 5.73
C SER A 72 0.17 -2.87 6.30
N GLN A 73 -0.98 -3.07 6.93
CA GLN A 73 -1.37 -4.36 7.52
C GLN A 73 -1.49 -5.45 6.45
N LEU A 74 -2.04 -5.14 5.27
CA LEU A 74 -2.08 -6.07 4.15
C LEU A 74 -0.68 -6.38 3.62
N ARG A 75 0.21 -5.37 3.55
CA ARG A 75 1.60 -5.56 3.13
C ARG A 75 2.35 -6.51 4.07
N GLU A 76 2.15 -6.40 5.37
CA GLU A 76 2.72 -7.32 6.37
C GLU A 76 2.32 -8.79 6.15
N LYS A 77 1.13 -9.05 5.60
CA LYS A 77 0.68 -10.41 5.27
C LYS A 77 1.16 -10.88 3.90
N LYS A 78 1.31 -9.97 2.95
CA LYS A 78 1.76 -10.26 1.57
C LYS A 78 3.27 -10.50 1.46
N VAL A 79 4.07 -9.71 2.17
CA VAL A 79 5.54 -9.80 2.15
C VAL A 79 6.04 -11.24 2.38
N PRO A 80 5.62 -11.99 3.41
CA PRO A 80 6.15 -13.35 3.61
C PRO A 80 5.80 -14.32 2.47
N VAL A 81 4.63 -14.15 1.83
CA VAL A 81 4.23 -14.96 0.66
C VAL A 81 5.16 -14.66 -0.52
N TYR A 82 5.45 -13.38 -0.77
CA TYR A 82 6.30 -12.98 -1.88
C TYR A 82 7.77 -13.31 -1.63
N GLU A 83 8.26 -13.17 -0.40
CA GLU A 83 9.60 -13.61 0.00
C GLU A 83 9.78 -15.11 -0.22
N LYS A 84 8.79 -15.92 0.12
CA LYS A 84 8.80 -17.37 -0.15
C LYS A 84 8.94 -17.66 -1.64
N ILE A 85 8.22 -16.94 -2.50
CA ILE A 85 8.31 -17.07 -3.96
C ILE A 85 9.71 -16.72 -4.46
N VAL A 86 10.21 -15.54 -4.09
CA VAL A 86 11.53 -15.06 -4.50
C VAL A 86 12.61 -16.01 -4.02
N ASN A 87 12.59 -16.42 -2.75
CA ASN A 87 13.56 -17.34 -2.19
C ASN A 87 13.58 -18.68 -2.92
N HIS A 88 12.42 -19.20 -3.32
CA HIS A 88 12.34 -20.45 -4.07
C HIS A 88 12.95 -20.32 -5.48
N ILE A 89 12.65 -19.23 -6.20
CA ILE A 89 13.25 -18.93 -7.51
C ILE A 89 14.78 -18.83 -7.39
N PHE A 90 15.28 -18.12 -6.38
CA PHE A 90 16.72 -17.98 -6.14
C PHE A 90 17.38 -19.29 -5.72
N LEU A 91 16.70 -20.13 -4.93
CA LEU A 91 17.22 -21.44 -4.54
C LEU A 91 17.39 -22.32 -5.78
N ILE A 92 16.41 -22.35 -6.69
CA ILE A 92 16.52 -23.08 -7.96
C ILE A 92 17.65 -22.51 -8.82
N THR A 93 17.77 -21.18 -8.91
CA THR A 93 18.76 -20.51 -9.78
C THR A 93 20.20 -20.62 -9.27
N PHE A 94 20.39 -20.67 -7.94
CA PHE A 94 21.70 -20.62 -7.30
C PHE A 94 22.07 -21.88 -6.50
N ALA A 95 21.27 -22.95 -6.54
CA ALA A 95 21.53 -24.20 -5.82
C ALA A 95 22.99 -24.66 -5.95
N ASP A 96 23.46 -24.78 -7.20
CA ASP A 96 24.80 -25.23 -7.54
C ASP A 96 25.90 -24.30 -7.00
N LYS A 97 25.68 -22.98 -7.04
CA LYS A 97 26.64 -21.97 -6.57
C LYS A 97 26.67 -21.84 -5.05
N LEU A 98 25.58 -22.18 -4.37
CA LEU A 98 25.45 -22.11 -2.92
C LEU A 98 25.80 -23.43 -2.22
N GLY A 99 26.16 -24.48 -2.98
CA GLY A 99 26.38 -25.82 -2.44
C GLY A 99 25.13 -26.43 -1.81
N LYS A 100 23.94 -25.97 -2.22
CA LYS A 100 22.64 -26.49 -1.76
C LYS A 100 22.09 -27.46 -2.79
N GLN A 101 21.40 -28.50 -2.34
CA GLN A 101 20.69 -29.37 -3.27
C GLN A 101 19.49 -28.63 -3.86
N PRO A 102 19.24 -28.77 -5.18
CA PRO A 102 18.02 -28.26 -5.78
C PRO A 102 16.81 -28.95 -5.15
N PRO A 103 15.66 -28.27 -5.07
CA PRO A 103 14.47 -28.82 -4.44
C PRO A 103 13.94 -30.00 -5.27
N THR A 104 13.54 -31.04 -4.56
CA THR A 104 12.95 -32.25 -5.16
C THR A 104 11.62 -31.94 -5.82
N GLU A 105 11.17 -32.82 -6.73
CA GLU A 105 9.87 -32.65 -7.40
C GLU A 105 8.70 -32.56 -6.40
N ALA A 106 8.72 -33.38 -5.34
CA ALA A 106 7.72 -33.33 -4.27
C ALA A 106 7.72 -31.98 -3.53
N GLU A 107 8.90 -31.42 -3.23
CA GLU A 107 9.04 -30.11 -2.61
C GLU A 107 8.53 -28.97 -3.52
N ASN A 108 8.78 -29.07 -4.83
CA ASN A 108 8.27 -28.12 -5.81
C ASN A 108 6.74 -28.16 -5.89
N ILE A 109 6.14 -29.35 -5.94
CA ILE A 109 4.67 -29.51 -5.94
C ILE A 109 4.07 -28.92 -4.66
N GLN A 110 4.68 -29.21 -3.50
CA GLN A 110 4.24 -28.68 -2.22
C GLN A 110 4.37 -27.16 -2.14
N PHE A 111 5.44 -26.60 -2.70
CA PHE A 111 5.62 -25.17 -2.84
C PHE A 111 4.49 -24.55 -3.68
N PHE A 112 4.24 -25.06 -4.90
CA PHE A 112 3.19 -24.53 -5.77
C PHE A 112 1.80 -24.62 -5.13
N ALA A 113 1.47 -25.73 -4.44
CA ALA A 113 0.18 -25.88 -3.76
C ALA A 113 -0.01 -24.87 -2.62
N ASN A 114 1.01 -24.70 -1.77
CA ASN A 114 0.95 -23.77 -0.65
C ASN A 114 0.92 -22.31 -1.13
N THR A 115 1.78 -21.96 -2.09
CA THR A 115 1.84 -20.62 -2.66
C THR A 115 0.54 -20.27 -3.39
N THR A 116 -0.06 -21.21 -4.12
CA THR A 116 -1.38 -20.97 -4.76
C THR A 116 -2.45 -20.64 -3.72
N THR A 117 -2.48 -21.38 -2.60
CA THR A 117 -3.42 -21.11 -1.51
C THR A 117 -3.20 -19.71 -0.90
N GLU A 118 -1.95 -19.34 -0.65
CA GLU A 118 -1.58 -18.04 -0.12
C GLU A 118 -1.92 -16.90 -1.10
N LEU A 119 -1.71 -17.11 -2.41
CA LEU A 119 -2.03 -16.14 -3.46
C LEU A 119 -3.53 -15.96 -3.68
N ILE A 120 -4.36 -16.98 -3.46
CA ILE A 120 -5.82 -16.83 -3.50
C ILE A 120 -6.30 -15.88 -2.39
N ILE A 121 -5.66 -15.91 -1.22
CA ILE A 121 -6.07 -15.10 -0.07
C ILE A 121 -5.47 -13.69 -0.13
N TRP A 122 -4.18 -13.58 -0.48
CA TRP A 122 -3.42 -12.33 -0.35
C TRP A 122 -2.89 -11.78 -1.68
N GLY A 123 -2.95 -12.54 -2.78
CA GLY A 123 -2.46 -12.12 -4.08
C GLY A 123 -3.32 -11.01 -4.67
N SER A 124 -2.68 -9.96 -5.22
CA SER A 124 -3.38 -9.02 -6.09
C SER A 124 -3.54 -9.59 -7.48
N LYS A 125 -4.47 -9.02 -8.26
CA LYS A 125 -4.75 -9.44 -9.63
C LYS A 125 -3.47 -9.59 -10.47
N ASP A 126 -2.60 -8.58 -10.47
CA ASP A 126 -1.37 -8.56 -11.25
C ASP A 126 -0.41 -9.70 -10.85
N ILE A 127 -0.36 -10.06 -9.56
CA ILE A 127 0.48 -11.16 -9.06
C ILE A 127 -0.10 -12.51 -9.47
N VAL A 128 -1.42 -12.68 -9.35
CA VAL A 128 -2.10 -13.94 -9.71
C VAL A 128 -1.94 -14.20 -11.20
N ASP A 129 -2.10 -13.18 -12.05
CA ASP A 129 -1.88 -13.27 -13.49
C ASP A 129 -0.41 -13.64 -13.79
N ALA A 130 0.56 -12.90 -13.24
CA ALA A 130 1.98 -13.15 -13.48
C ALA A 130 2.47 -14.51 -12.95
N PHE A 131 1.97 -14.96 -11.80
CA PHE A 131 2.31 -16.28 -11.25
C PHE A 131 1.65 -17.42 -12.05
N GLY A 132 0.43 -17.19 -12.54
CA GLY A 132 -0.25 -18.11 -13.46
C GLY A 132 0.53 -18.28 -14.76
N ASP A 133 0.97 -17.18 -15.36
CA ASP A 133 1.79 -17.16 -16.57
C ASP A 133 3.13 -17.87 -16.33
N PHE A 134 3.82 -17.56 -15.24
CA PHE A 134 5.07 -18.24 -14.85
C PHE A 134 4.89 -19.76 -14.74
N ARG A 135 3.84 -20.21 -14.01
CA ARG A 135 3.54 -21.65 -13.86
C ARG A 135 3.24 -22.29 -15.21
N PHE A 136 2.47 -21.61 -16.06
CA PHE A 136 2.11 -22.09 -17.39
C PHE A 136 3.33 -22.21 -18.30
N GLN A 137 4.25 -21.24 -18.28
CA GLN A 137 5.49 -21.30 -19.04
C GLN A 137 6.38 -22.45 -18.57
N ILE A 138 6.50 -22.70 -17.26
CA ILE A 138 7.26 -23.84 -16.74
C ILE A 138 6.68 -25.17 -17.22
N MET A 139 5.35 -25.34 -17.17
CA MET A 139 4.70 -26.58 -17.62
C MET A 139 4.83 -26.81 -19.13
N LYS A 140 5.12 -25.76 -19.90
CA LYS A 140 5.29 -25.81 -21.35
C LYS A 140 6.74 -25.99 -21.79
N ILE A 141 7.69 -26.07 -20.86
CA ILE A 141 9.10 -26.27 -21.20
C ILE A 141 9.25 -27.61 -21.93
N THR A 142 9.53 -27.52 -23.22
CA THR A 142 10.01 -28.60 -24.08
C THR A 142 11.48 -28.36 -24.43
N GLU A 143 12.17 -29.36 -24.99
CA GLU A 143 13.56 -29.21 -25.46
C GLU A 143 13.73 -28.09 -26.52
N SER A 144 12.65 -27.67 -27.17
CA SER A 144 12.61 -26.60 -28.18
C SER A 144 12.20 -25.22 -27.64
N THR A 145 11.93 -25.09 -26.33
CA THR A 145 11.47 -23.83 -25.74
C THR A 145 12.62 -22.85 -25.59
N ASP A 146 12.45 -21.63 -26.12
CA ASP A 146 13.42 -20.55 -25.93
C ASP A 146 13.54 -20.18 -24.45
N PRO A 147 14.70 -20.36 -23.80
CA PRO A 147 14.93 -20.03 -22.39
C PRO A 147 14.59 -18.57 -22.06
N LYS A 148 14.66 -17.66 -23.04
CA LYS A 148 14.31 -16.25 -22.88
C LYS A 148 12.86 -16.05 -22.45
N VAL A 149 11.94 -16.90 -22.91
CA VAL A 149 10.51 -16.80 -22.58
C VAL A 149 10.27 -17.10 -21.10
N VAL A 150 10.98 -18.09 -20.56
CA VAL A 150 10.90 -18.44 -19.14
C VAL A 150 11.54 -17.36 -18.28
N MET A 151 12.72 -16.86 -18.66
CA MET A 151 13.39 -15.76 -17.95
C MET A 151 12.55 -14.47 -17.96
N ALA A 152 11.91 -14.18 -19.09
CA ALA A 152 10.93 -13.11 -19.23
C ALA A 152 9.78 -13.26 -18.23
N SER A 153 9.16 -14.44 -18.14
CA SER A 153 8.07 -14.69 -17.19
C SER A 153 8.49 -14.53 -15.72
N VAL A 154 9.74 -14.91 -15.38
CA VAL A 154 10.30 -14.69 -14.04
C VAL A 154 10.45 -13.20 -13.76
N GLU A 155 10.97 -12.43 -14.71
CA GLU A 155 11.10 -10.97 -14.54
C GLU A 155 9.73 -10.29 -14.40
N ASP A 156 8.71 -10.71 -15.16
CA ASP A 156 7.34 -10.20 -15.02
C ASP A 156 6.78 -10.47 -13.63
N LEU A 157 6.98 -11.68 -13.10
CA LEU A 157 6.59 -12.04 -11.74
C LEU A 157 7.29 -11.17 -10.68
N LEU A 158 8.61 -10.97 -10.81
CA LEU A 158 9.38 -10.12 -9.89
C LEU A 158 8.96 -8.64 -9.97
N LEU A 159 8.63 -8.15 -11.16
CA LEU A 159 8.11 -6.79 -11.36
C LEU A 159 6.72 -6.63 -10.77
N ALA A 160 5.84 -7.61 -10.94
CA ALA A 160 4.52 -7.62 -10.33
C ALA A 160 4.64 -7.56 -8.80
N ILE A 161 5.54 -8.35 -8.19
CA ILE A 161 5.82 -8.33 -6.74
C ILE A 161 6.28 -6.93 -6.30
N ARG A 162 7.25 -6.33 -7.00
CA ARG A 162 7.73 -4.98 -6.68
C ARG A 162 6.61 -3.94 -6.77
N LYS A 163 5.79 -4.01 -7.82
CA LYS A 163 4.65 -3.11 -8.03
C LYS A 163 3.63 -3.24 -6.91
N ASP A 164 3.27 -4.47 -6.51
CA ASP A 164 2.30 -4.73 -5.44
C ASP A 164 2.81 -4.25 -4.07
N LEU A 165 4.12 -4.34 -3.84
CA LEU A 165 4.76 -3.80 -2.65
C LEU A 165 4.94 -2.27 -2.67
N GLY A 166 4.52 -1.56 -3.73
CA GLY A 166 4.56 -0.10 -3.82
C GLY A 166 5.80 0.46 -4.53
N HIS A 167 6.67 -0.39 -5.09
CA HIS A 167 7.78 0.04 -5.94
C HIS A 167 7.32 0.16 -7.39
N ASN A 168 6.51 1.18 -7.69
CA ASN A 168 6.08 1.47 -9.05
C ASN A 168 7.11 2.36 -9.76
N HIS A 169 7.86 1.79 -10.71
CA HIS A 169 8.80 2.54 -11.55
C HIS A 169 8.36 2.45 -13.01
N PRO A 170 7.79 3.53 -13.59
CA PRO A 170 7.23 3.49 -14.95
C PRO A 170 8.28 3.31 -16.07
N ASN A 171 9.57 3.46 -15.76
CA ASN A 171 10.66 3.39 -16.74
C ASN A 171 11.51 2.10 -16.64
N PHE A 172 10.95 1.02 -16.09
CA PHE A 172 11.68 -0.24 -15.98
C PHE A 172 11.82 -0.91 -17.35
N LYS A 173 13.05 -1.18 -17.78
CA LYS A 173 13.32 -1.88 -19.05
C LYS A 173 13.45 -3.38 -18.80
N ARG A 174 13.04 -4.18 -19.79
CA ARG A 174 13.25 -5.64 -19.80
C ARG A 174 14.74 -5.96 -19.59
N GLY A 175 15.04 -6.96 -18.78
CA GLY A 175 16.40 -7.41 -18.44
C GLY A 175 17.07 -6.66 -17.28
N GLN A 176 16.50 -5.56 -16.77
CA GLN A 176 17.12 -4.79 -15.69
C GLN A 176 17.09 -5.53 -14.33
N LEU A 177 16.04 -6.30 -14.02
CA LEU A 177 16.05 -7.13 -12.80
C LEU A 177 16.92 -8.36 -13.00
N LEU A 178 16.86 -8.94 -14.19
CA LEU A 178 17.65 -10.13 -14.53
C LEU A 178 19.16 -9.85 -14.45
N ARG A 179 19.60 -8.63 -14.77
CA ARG A 179 20.99 -8.17 -14.62
C ARG A 179 21.54 -8.29 -13.20
N LEU A 180 20.68 -8.32 -12.18
CA LEU A 180 21.13 -8.46 -10.79
C LEU A 180 21.71 -9.84 -10.49
N TYR A 181 21.39 -10.85 -11.30
CA TYR A 181 21.80 -12.24 -11.05
C TYR A 181 22.24 -13.01 -12.31
N ILE A 182 22.05 -12.46 -13.51
CA ILE A 182 22.54 -12.98 -14.78
C ILE A 182 23.52 -11.97 -15.37
N ASN A 183 24.78 -12.38 -15.51
CA ASN A 183 25.86 -11.50 -15.96
C ASN A 183 25.75 -11.16 -17.46
N ASP A 184 25.32 -12.12 -18.29
CA ASP A 184 25.36 -12.03 -19.76
C ASP A 184 24.00 -11.61 -20.38
N ILE A 185 23.15 -10.96 -19.58
CA ILE A 185 21.76 -10.67 -19.98
C ILE A 185 21.67 -9.68 -21.17
N GLU A 186 22.63 -8.76 -21.29
CA GLU A 186 22.68 -7.74 -22.36
C GLU A 186 22.94 -8.36 -23.75
N ASP A 187 23.55 -9.54 -23.79
CA ASP A 187 23.82 -10.27 -25.04
C ASP A 187 22.62 -11.10 -25.50
N HIS A 188 21.65 -11.33 -24.61
CA HIS A 188 20.52 -12.24 -24.84
C HIS A 188 19.15 -11.55 -24.90
N ILE A 189 19.00 -10.33 -24.37
CA ILE A 189 17.76 -9.54 -24.42
C ILE A 189 18.00 -8.30 -25.28
N LYS A 190 17.93 -8.47 -26.61
CA LYS A 190 17.77 -7.38 -27.59
C LYS A 190 16.45 -7.57 -28.32
#